data_AF-A0A7S9VSN4-F1
#
_entry.id   AF-A0A7S9VSN4-F1
#
_cell.length_a   1.000
_cell.length_b   1.000
_cell.length_c   1.000
_cell.angle_alpha   90.00
_cell.angle_beta   90.00
_cell.angle_gamma   90.00
#
_symmetry.space_group_name_H-M   'P 1'
#
loop_
_entity.id
_entity.type
_entity.pdbx_description
1 polymer ?
#
loop_
_entity_poly.entity_id
_entity_poly.type
_entity_poly.pdbx_seq_one_letter_code
_entity_poly.pdbx_strand_id
1 'polypeptide(L)' 'MAGLALAMFVGLFAFGQQIVGYDDPHGRVQLALLATFAFGVLIGYRASA' A
#
# COMPACT_ATOMS: atom_id res chain seq x y z
N MET A 1 10.24 -8.63 -9.77
CA MET A 1 10.05 -8.06 -8.42
C MET A 1 8.74 -7.28 -8.25
N ALA A 2 8.29 -6.48 -9.23
CA ALA A 2 7.08 -5.66 -9.08
C ALA A 2 5.79 -6.44 -8.74
N GLY A 3 5.56 -7.63 -9.32
CA GLY A 3 4.37 -8.43 -9.03
C GLY A 3 4.27 -8.92 -7.58
N LEU A 4 5.40 -9.26 -6.96
CA LEU A 4 5.46 -9.63 -5.53
C LEU A 4 5.16 -8.43 -4.62
N ALA A 5 5.70 -7.25 -4.96
CA ALA A 5 5.41 -6.03 -4.20
C ALA A 5 3.93 -5.64 -4.26
N LEU A 6 3.30 -5.82 -5.42
CA LEU A 6 1.87 -5.57 -5.60
C LEU A 6 1.01 -6.58 -4.83
N ALA A 7 1.38 -7.87 -4.85
CA ALA A 7 0.70 -8.90 -4.05
C ALA A 7 0.80 -8.62 -2.53
N MET A 8 1.97 -8.19 -2.05
CA MET A 8 2.16 -7.80 -0.64
C MET A 8 1.36 -6.56 -0.26
N PHE A 9 1.29 -5.56 -1.16
CA PHE A 9 0.47 -4.37 -0.95
C PHE A 9 -1.01 -4.70 -0.89
N VAL A 10 -1.52 -5.49 -1.84
CA VAL A 10 -2.94 -5.89 -1.86
C VAL A 10 -3.30 -6.70 -0.61
N GLY A 11 -2.42 -7.60 -0.16
CA GLY A 11 -2.61 -8.32 1.09
C GLY A 11 -2.73 -7.39 2.30
N LEU A 12 -1.84 -6.40 2.42
CA LEU A 12 -1.88 -5.42 3.51
C LEU A 12 -3.04 -4.42 3.38
N PHE A 13 -3.45 -4.07 2.16
CA PHE A 13 -4.53 -3.12 1.91
C PHE A 13 -5.92 -3.73 2.14
N ALA A 14 -6.10 -5.01 1.76
CA ALA A 14 -7.37 -5.72 1.90
C ALA A 14 -7.53 -6.37 3.29
N PHE A 15 -6.47 -6.95 3.85
CA PHE A 15 -6.52 -7.65 5.14
C PHE A 15 -5.82 -6.90 6.28
N GLY A 16 -5.22 -5.75 6.02
CA GLY A 16 -4.48 -5.00 7.05
C GLY A 16 -5.33 -4.58 8.24
N GLN A 17 -6.62 -4.27 8.03
CA GLN A 17 -7.55 -3.96 9.12
C GLN A 17 -7.64 -5.15 10.11
N GLN A 18 -7.68 -6.37 9.57
CA GLN A 18 -7.78 -7.61 10.35
C GLN A 18 -6.46 -8.00 11.02
N ILE A 19 -5.33 -7.71 10.36
CA ILE A 19 -3.99 -8.10 10.83
C ILE A 19 -3.41 -7.07 11.82
N VAL A 20 -3.66 -5.79 11.57
CA VAL A 20 -3.09 -4.67 12.34
C VAL A 20 -4.13 -4.08 13.31
N GLY A 21 -5.41 -4.40 13.15
CA GLY A 21 -6.47 -4.04 14.09
C GLY A 21 -6.78 -2.54 14.13
N TYR A 22 -6.37 -1.78 13.12
CA TYR A 22 -6.76 -0.37 13.01
C TYR A 22 -8.22 -0.31 12.55
N ASP A 23 -9.00 0.55 13.19
CA ASP A 23 -10.38 0.84 12.80
C ASP A 23 -10.34 2.06 11.88
N ASP A 24 -10.74 1.88 10.61
CA ASP A 24 -10.72 2.95 9.61
C ASP A 24 -12.13 3.33 9.13
N PRO A 25 -12.98 3.93 10.00
CA PRO A 25 -14.38 4.22 9.70
C PRO A 25 -14.58 5.27 8.59
N HIS A 26 -13.52 6.00 8.20
CA HIS A 26 -13.55 6.99 7.13
C HIS A 26 -12.61 6.63 5.96
N GLY A 27 -12.00 5.44 5.95
CA GLY A 27 -11.09 5.00 4.88
C GLY A 27 -9.80 5.81 4.74
N ARG A 28 -9.42 6.57 5.78
CA ARG A 28 -8.25 7.47 5.75
C ARG A 28 -6.95 6.69 5.74
N VAL A 29 -6.88 5.57 6.45
CA VAL A 29 -5.70 4.70 6.52
C VAL A 29 -5.55 3.92 5.22
N GLN A 30 -6.63 3.44 4.60
CA GLN A 30 -6.55 2.86 3.25
C GLN A 30 -6.05 3.89 2.23
N LEU A 31 -6.60 5.11 2.23
CA LEU A 31 -6.13 6.18 1.34
C LEU A 31 -4.65 6.50 1.55
N ALA A 32 -4.20 6.56 2.80
CA ALA A 32 -2.79 6.77 3.13
C ALA A 32 -1.91 5.62 2.62
N LEU A 33 -2.31 4.36 2.83
CA LEU A 33 -1.59 3.18 2.31
C LEU A 33 -1.47 3.20 0.79
N LEU A 34 -2.57 3.49 0.09
CA LEU A 34 -2.60 3.63 -1.36
C LEU A 34 -1.66 4.74 -1.84
N ALA A 35 -1.74 5.92 -1.23
CA ALA A 35 -0.90 7.05 -1.58
C ALA A 35 0.59 6.72 -1.37
N THR A 36 0.94 6.12 -0.22
CA THR A 36 2.33 5.77 0.11
C THR A 36 2.88 4.74 -0.87
N PHE A 37 2.09 3.75 -1.26
CA PHE A 37 2.49 2.76 -2.26
C PHE A 37 2.67 3.38 -3.65
N ALA A 38 1.74 4.23 -4.09
CA ALA A 38 1.85 4.93 -5.38
C ALA A 38 3.09 5.83 -5.44
N PHE A 39 3.37 6.59 -4.38
CA PHE A 39 4.60 7.39 -4.30
C PHE A 39 5.86 6.53 -4.28
N GLY A 40 5.85 5.41 -3.56
CA GLY A 40 6.96 4.44 -3.55
C GLY A 40 7.26 3.88 -4.94
N VAL A 41 6.22 3.52 -5.69
CA VAL A 41 6.35 3.07 -7.09
C VAL A 41 6.89 4.19 -7.98
N LEU A 42 6.36 5.41 -7.85
CA LEU A 42 6.78 6.56 -8.65
C LEU A 42 8.26 6.92 -8.42
N ILE A 43 8.71 6.94 -7.17
CA ILE A 43 10.11 7.17 -6.80
C ILE A 43 10.98 6.01 -7.30
N GLY A 44 10.53 4.76 -7.15
CA GLY A 44 11.23 3.59 -7.67
C GLY A 44 11.44 3.64 -9.18
N TYR A 45 10.44 4.07 -9.93
CA TYR A 45 10.57 4.30 -11.38
C TYR A 45 11.60 5.38 -11.70
N ARG A 46 11.60 6.51 -10.97
CA ARG A 46 12.60 7.58 -11.17
C ARG A 46 14.02 7.14 -10.80
N ALA A 47 14.19 6.32 -9.76
CA ALA A 47 15.51 5.84 -9.34
C ALA A 47 16.10 4.77 -10.29
N SER A 48 15.24 4.11 -11.08
CA SER A 48 15.67 3.17 -12.13
C SER A 48 15.92 3.83 -13.50
N ALA A 49 15.64 5.12 -13.66
CA ALA A 49 15.97 5.91 -14.85
C ALA A 49 17.34 6.56 -14.71
#